data_AF-E3LXR7-F1
#
_entry.id   AF-E3LXR7-F1
#
_cell.length_a   1.000
_cell.length_b   1.000
_cell.length_c   1.000
_cell.angle_alpha   90.00
_cell.angle_beta   90.00
_cell.angle_gamma   90.00
#
_symmetry.space_group_name_H-M   'P 1'
#
loop_
_entity.id
_entity.type
_entity.pdbx_description
1 polymer ?
#
loop_
_entity_poly.entity_id
_entity_poly.type
_entity_poly.pdbx_seq_one_letter_code
_entity_poly.pdbx_strand_id
1 'polypeptide(L)'
;MYDSLVERMAFETKTLFISIEYRLSPETVFPGGILDCEAAIDHFYQFGEIQFGVNTSKVVIMGDSAGGNLATVVAQRRAARKALPALAGQVLIYPLLQMADMQTVSYRYFHTRLNGYALVDPESVAYYYMFYAGIDMDEKAYLIPSVVSNGHVAKHLHKDVEEVMMSYRKVIETTRNYNNHSISERWQIERNYEAQDLMKPFLTNPDFSPLMRKDLSNLPPTMVITCEFDVLRDE
;
A
#
# COMPACT_ATOMS: atom_id res chain seq x y z
N MET A 1 4.82 -19.13 2.16
CA MET A 1 5.82 -18.37 1.38
C MET A 1 6.77 -17.61 2.30
N TYR A 2 6.27 -16.97 3.36
CA TYR A 2 7.07 -16.14 4.26
C TYR A 2 7.83 -16.88 5.36
N ASP A 3 7.52 -18.16 5.62
CA ASP A 3 8.04 -18.92 6.77
C ASP A 3 9.56 -18.89 6.87
N SER A 4 10.28 -19.22 5.79
CA SER A 4 11.74 -19.27 5.79
C SER A 4 12.39 -17.89 5.97
N LEU A 5 11.77 -16.84 5.40
CA LEU A 5 12.22 -15.47 5.56
C LEU A 5 12.02 -14.99 7.00
N VAL A 6 10.83 -15.23 7.56
CA VAL A 6 10.46 -14.84 8.92
C VAL A 6 11.31 -15.59 9.95
N GLU A 7 11.51 -16.89 9.76
CA GLU A 7 12.39 -17.70 10.60
C GLU A 7 13.81 -17.16 10.61
N ARG A 8 14.36 -16.83 9.43
CA ARG A 8 15.69 -16.26 9.30
C ARG A 8 15.80 -14.89 9.99
N MET A 9 14.84 -14.00 9.78
CA MET A 9 14.82 -12.68 10.43
C MET A 9 14.72 -12.82 11.95
N ALA A 10 13.85 -13.70 12.46
CA ALA A 10 13.73 -13.98 13.88
C ALA A 10 15.06 -14.48 14.46
N PHE A 11 15.72 -15.39 13.75
CA PHE A 11 17.03 -15.92 14.16
C PHE A 11 18.14 -14.86 14.16
N GLU A 12 18.23 -14.04 13.12
CA GLU A 12 19.30 -13.03 12.97
C GLU A 12 19.09 -11.84 13.93
N THR A 13 17.86 -11.39 14.13
CA THR A 13 17.52 -10.22 14.96
C THR A 13 17.26 -10.55 16.42
N LYS A 14 17.15 -11.83 16.78
CA LYS A 14 16.79 -12.31 18.13
C LYS A 14 15.47 -11.69 18.64
N THR A 15 14.50 -11.57 17.73
CA THR A 15 13.19 -10.95 17.99
C THR A 15 12.07 -11.96 17.72
N LEU A 16 10.99 -11.90 18.50
CA LEU A 16 9.77 -12.66 18.21
C LEU A 16 9.09 -12.08 16.97
N PHE A 17 8.86 -12.92 15.96
CA PHE A 17 8.02 -12.58 14.82
C PHE A 17 6.67 -13.30 14.91
N ILE A 18 5.59 -12.56 14.65
CA ILE A 18 4.23 -13.09 14.54
C ILE A 18 3.78 -12.82 13.11
N SER A 19 3.73 -13.87 12.29
CA SER A 19 3.16 -13.80 10.94
C SER A 19 1.65 -13.97 11.05
N ILE A 20 0.89 -12.99 10.52
CA ILE A 20 -0.58 -12.98 10.60
C ILE A 20 -1.12 -13.57 9.31
N GLU A 21 -1.81 -14.70 9.40
CA GLU A 21 -2.55 -15.31 8.31
C GLU A 21 -3.95 -14.66 8.21
N TYR A 22 -4.00 -13.44 7.67
CA TYR A 22 -5.25 -12.73 7.44
C TYR A 22 -6.01 -13.31 6.24
N ARG A 23 -7.33 -13.14 6.22
CA ARG A 23 -8.16 -13.63 5.10
C ARG A 23 -7.90 -12.84 3.82
N LEU A 24 -7.91 -13.53 2.69
CA LEU A 24 -7.55 -12.98 1.38
C LEU A 24 -8.78 -12.67 0.51
N SER A 25 -8.58 -11.79 -0.46
CA SER A 25 -9.54 -11.61 -1.56
C SER A 25 -9.44 -12.79 -2.54
N PRO A 26 -10.56 -13.21 -3.16
CA PRO A 26 -11.85 -12.53 -3.20
C PRO A 26 -12.82 -12.97 -2.09
N GLU A 27 -12.53 -14.02 -1.32
CA GLU A 27 -13.43 -14.50 -0.26
C GLU A 27 -13.61 -13.47 0.85
N THR A 28 -12.59 -12.64 1.08
CA THR A 28 -12.62 -11.52 2.01
C THR A 28 -11.96 -10.29 1.37
N VAL A 29 -12.81 -9.43 0.82
CA VAL A 29 -12.43 -8.15 0.20
C VAL A 29 -12.16 -7.07 1.25
N PHE A 30 -11.68 -5.90 0.82
CA PHE A 30 -11.56 -4.74 1.69
C PHE A 30 -12.87 -4.49 2.49
N PRO A 31 -12.80 -4.22 3.81
CA PRO A 31 -11.60 -4.04 4.65
C PRO A 31 -11.19 -5.30 5.45
N GLY A 32 -11.60 -6.50 5.06
CA GLY A 32 -11.54 -7.68 5.94
C GLY A 32 -10.13 -8.06 6.41
N GLY A 33 -9.12 -8.07 5.53
CA GLY A 33 -7.73 -8.34 5.91
C GLY A 33 -7.16 -7.32 6.93
N ILE A 34 -7.58 -6.06 6.85
CA ILE A 34 -7.21 -5.03 7.83
C ILE A 34 -7.78 -5.38 9.21
N LEU A 35 -9.06 -5.78 9.26
CA LEU A 35 -9.73 -6.13 10.51
C LEU A 35 -9.10 -7.35 11.18
N ASP A 36 -8.67 -8.34 10.38
CA ASP A 36 -7.95 -9.51 10.90
C ASP A 36 -6.60 -9.11 11.51
N CYS A 37 -5.84 -8.25 10.83
CA CYS A 37 -4.58 -7.72 11.35
C CYS A 37 -4.77 -6.90 12.63
N GLU A 38 -5.79 -6.03 12.71
CA GLU A 38 -6.11 -5.28 13.92
C GLU A 38 -6.45 -6.22 15.08
N ALA A 39 -7.28 -7.24 14.84
CA ALA A 39 -7.67 -8.22 15.85
C ALA A 39 -6.47 -9.03 16.38
N ALA A 40 -5.59 -9.48 15.48
CA ALA A 40 -4.37 -10.20 15.85
C ALA A 40 -3.42 -9.34 16.70
N ILE A 41 -3.25 -8.07 16.33
CA ILE A 41 -2.41 -7.12 17.07
C ILE A 41 -3.02 -6.80 18.44
N ASP A 42 -4.33 -6.56 18.52
CA ASP A 42 -5.01 -6.31 19.80
C ASP A 42 -4.94 -7.54 20.72
N HIS A 43 -5.07 -8.75 20.17
CA HIS A 43 -4.85 -9.99 20.93
C HIS A 43 -3.41 -10.09 21.46
N PHE A 44 -2.42 -9.78 20.62
CA PHE A 44 -1.01 -9.82 21.04
C PHE A 44 -0.69 -8.80 22.13
N TYR A 45 -1.23 -7.58 22.07
CA TYR A 45 -1.07 -6.62 23.16
C TYR A 45 -1.72 -7.10 24.47
N GLN A 46 -2.84 -7.82 24.38
CA GLN A 46 -3.55 -8.31 25.56
C GLN A 46 -2.87 -9.52 26.22
N PHE A 47 -2.32 -10.44 25.43
CA PHE A 47 -1.87 -11.75 25.93
C PHE A 47 -0.41 -12.08 25.65
N GLY A 48 0.29 -11.29 24.82
CA GLY A 48 1.62 -11.61 24.33
C GLY A 48 2.68 -11.73 25.42
N GLU A 49 2.59 -10.92 26.48
CA GLU A 49 3.51 -11.01 27.62
C GLU A 49 3.39 -12.36 28.34
N ILE A 50 2.17 -12.82 28.58
CA ILE A 50 1.91 -14.09 29.28
C ILE A 50 2.22 -15.29 28.37
N GLN A 51 1.83 -15.20 27.09
CA GLN A 51 1.99 -16.31 26.14
C GLN A 51 3.43 -16.52 25.70
N PHE A 52 4.21 -15.43 25.53
CA PHE A 52 5.53 -15.49 24.91
C PHE A 52 6.65 -14.92 25.78
N GLY A 53 6.36 -14.35 26.96
CA GLY A 53 7.37 -13.76 27.83
C GLY A 53 8.04 -12.51 27.24
N VAL A 54 7.34 -11.79 26.36
CA VAL A 54 7.87 -10.62 25.64
C VAL A 54 7.34 -9.30 26.19
N ASN A 55 8.09 -8.22 25.98
CA ASN A 55 7.65 -6.87 26.34
C ASN A 55 6.75 -6.29 25.24
N THR A 56 5.44 -6.27 25.48
CA THR A 56 4.42 -5.74 24.56
C THR A 56 4.45 -4.21 24.42
N SER A 57 5.31 -3.47 25.13
CA SER A 57 5.57 -2.04 24.83
C SER A 57 6.55 -1.82 23.69
N LYS A 58 7.21 -2.87 23.19
CA LYS A 58 8.26 -2.81 22.15
C LYS A 58 7.83 -3.51 20.85
N VAL A 59 6.59 -3.25 20.42
CA VAL A 59 6.00 -3.89 19.23
C VAL A 59 6.27 -3.05 17.98
N VAL A 60 6.85 -3.66 16.97
CA VAL A 60 7.02 -3.08 15.63
C VAL A 60 6.06 -3.79 14.68
N ILE A 61 5.34 -3.04 13.85
CA ILE A 61 4.54 -3.61 12.77
C ILE A 61 5.35 -3.62 11.47
N MET A 62 5.21 -4.67 10.67
CA MET A 62 5.95 -4.82 9.42
C MET A 62 5.07 -5.42 8.34
N GLY A 63 5.31 -5.01 7.09
CA GLY A 63 4.70 -5.64 5.92
C GLY A 63 5.39 -5.26 4.62
N ASP A 64 5.28 -6.14 3.63
CA ASP A 64 5.78 -5.95 2.27
C ASP A 64 4.63 -5.82 1.26
N SER A 65 4.79 -5.00 0.22
CA SER A 65 3.77 -4.82 -0.83
C SER A 65 2.37 -4.54 -0.25
N ALA A 66 1.38 -5.40 -0.52
CA ALA A 66 0.04 -5.32 0.07
C ALA A 66 0.04 -5.48 1.61
N GLY A 67 0.94 -6.27 2.17
CA GLY A 67 1.17 -6.31 3.63
C GLY A 67 1.67 -4.97 4.17
N GLY A 68 2.43 -4.22 3.37
CA GLY A 68 2.84 -2.84 3.67
C GLY A 68 1.63 -1.90 3.78
N ASN A 69 0.65 -2.04 2.87
CA ASN A 69 -0.64 -1.34 2.97
C ASN A 69 -1.32 -1.61 4.32
N LEU A 70 -1.50 -2.90 4.66
CA LEU A 70 -2.15 -3.32 5.89
C LEU A 70 -1.41 -2.79 7.12
N ALA A 71 -0.07 -2.90 7.14
CA ALA A 71 0.76 -2.40 8.23
C ALA A 71 0.60 -0.89 8.45
N THR A 72 0.63 -0.11 7.36
CA THR A 72 0.42 1.34 7.43
C THR A 72 -0.99 1.70 7.91
N VAL A 73 -2.03 1.06 7.36
CA VAL A 73 -3.43 1.33 7.74
C VAL A 73 -3.67 1.00 9.21
N VAL A 74 -3.18 -0.15 9.70
CA VAL A 74 -3.31 -0.51 11.11
C VAL A 74 -2.56 0.48 12.00
N ALA A 75 -1.34 0.88 11.64
CA ALA A 75 -0.60 1.90 12.39
C ALA A 75 -1.37 3.23 12.46
N GLN A 76 -1.93 3.67 11.34
CA GLN A 76 -2.76 4.88 11.25
C GLN A 76 -4.03 4.80 12.11
N ARG A 77 -4.77 3.68 12.05
CA ARG A 77 -5.99 3.47 12.85
C ARG A 77 -5.69 3.42 14.34
N ARG A 78 -4.61 2.73 14.74
CA ARG A 78 -4.13 2.71 16.13
C ARG A 78 -3.75 4.10 16.64
N ALA A 79 -3.01 4.88 15.86
CA ALA A 79 -2.64 6.24 16.21
C ALA A 79 -3.87 7.16 16.36
N ALA A 80 -4.82 7.08 15.41
CA ALA A 80 -6.04 7.88 15.43
C ALA A 80 -6.91 7.63 16.68
N ARG A 81 -7.02 6.36 17.12
CA ARG A 81 -7.74 6.00 18.35
C ARG A 81 -6.90 6.13 19.63
N LYS A 82 -5.66 6.62 19.53
CA LYS A 82 -4.69 6.72 20.64
C LYS A 82 -4.54 5.40 21.41
N ALA A 83 -4.49 4.28 20.69
CA ALA A 83 -4.38 2.96 21.30
C ALA A 83 -3.08 2.81 22.09
N LEU A 84 -3.17 2.18 23.26
CA LEU A 84 -2.04 1.85 24.12
C LEU A 84 -1.93 0.34 24.32
N PRO A 85 -0.71 -0.23 24.42
CA PRO A 85 0.57 0.44 24.14
C PRO A 85 0.70 0.90 22.68
N ALA A 86 1.47 1.97 22.47
CA ALA A 86 1.78 2.48 21.14
C ALA A 86 2.71 1.50 20.39
N LEU A 87 2.70 1.57 19.06
CA LEU A 87 3.71 0.88 18.25
C LEU A 87 5.06 1.57 18.46
N ALA A 88 6.12 0.79 18.66
CA ALA A 88 7.49 1.28 18.80
C ALA A 88 8.11 1.66 17.44
N GLY A 89 7.57 1.14 16.34
CA GLY A 89 8.02 1.41 14.98
C GLY A 89 7.12 0.77 13.93
N GLN A 90 7.31 1.15 12.67
CA GLN A 90 6.80 0.42 11.51
C GLN A 90 7.90 0.21 10.45
N VAL A 91 7.89 -0.95 9.80
CA VAL A 91 8.81 -1.31 8.72
C VAL A 91 8.01 -1.64 7.48
N LEU A 92 8.22 -0.86 6.42
CA LEU A 92 7.46 -0.95 5.17
C LEU A 92 8.41 -1.33 4.05
N ILE A 93 8.17 -2.47 3.40
CA ILE A 93 9.01 -2.99 2.32
C ILE A 93 8.22 -2.85 1.01
N TYR A 94 8.67 -1.98 0.10
CA TYR A 94 8.00 -1.60 -1.15
C TYR A 94 6.47 -1.50 -1.00
N PRO A 95 5.96 -0.69 -0.05
CA PRO A 95 4.57 -0.76 0.35
C PRO A 95 3.63 -0.27 -0.75
N LEU A 96 2.46 -0.88 -0.83
CA LEU A 96 1.35 -0.46 -1.69
C LEU A 96 0.50 0.58 -0.92
N LEU A 97 0.53 1.86 -1.26
CA LEU A 97 -0.02 2.94 -0.42
C LEU A 97 -1.08 3.82 -1.09
N GLN A 98 -1.22 3.78 -2.41
CA GLN A 98 -2.28 4.51 -3.11
C GLN A 98 -2.66 3.94 -4.47
N MET A 99 -3.88 4.25 -4.93
CA MET A 99 -4.32 3.87 -6.29
C MET A 99 -4.89 5.04 -7.11
N ALA A 100 -4.74 6.27 -6.62
CA ALA A 100 -5.31 7.45 -7.27
C ALA A 100 -4.43 7.98 -8.41
N ASP A 101 -3.11 7.76 -8.32
CA ASP A 101 -2.14 8.06 -9.37
C ASP A 101 -1.39 6.80 -9.79
N MET A 102 -1.88 6.14 -10.83
CA MET A 102 -1.29 4.95 -11.47
C MET A 102 -0.25 5.33 -12.55
N GLN A 103 0.19 6.59 -12.57
CA GLN A 103 1.22 7.07 -13.51
C GLN A 103 2.32 7.85 -12.79
N THR A 104 2.74 7.38 -11.60
CA THR A 104 3.96 7.88 -10.95
C THR A 104 5.20 7.67 -11.86
N VAL A 105 6.36 8.20 -11.47
CA VAL A 105 7.57 8.09 -12.29
C VAL A 105 7.99 6.62 -12.44
N SER A 106 7.94 5.84 -11.37
CA SER A 106 8.21 4.40 -11.29
C SER A 106 7.26 3.60 -12.18
N TYR A 107 5.96 3.87 -12.14
CA TYR A 107 4.97 3.19 -13.01
C TYR A 107 5.28 3.40 -14.49
N ARG A 108 5.51 4.66 -14.90
CA ARG A 108 5.80 5.00 -16.30
C ARG A 108 7.16 4.48 -16.76
N TYR A 109 8.18 4.57 -15.90
CA TYR A 109 9.50 4.03 -16.18
C TYR A 109 9.44 2.52 -16.36
N PHE A 110 8.78 1.82 -15.43
CA PHE A 110 8.61 0.38 -15.45
C PHE A 110 7.94 -0.05 -16.75
N HIS A 111 6.77 0.50 -17.07
CA HIS A 111 6.05 0.18 -18.31
C HIS A 111 6.86 0.49 -19.58
N THR A 112 7.69 1.54 -19.57
CA THR A 112 8.46 1.91 -20.78
C THR A 112 9.73 1.08 -20.96
N ARG A 113 10.36 0.63 -19.87
CA ARG A 113 11.72 0.04 -19.90
C ARG A 113 11.78 -1.42 -19.48
N LEU A 114 10.87 -1.85 -18.61
CA LEU A 114 10.89 -3.14 -17.94
C LEU A 114 9.62 -3.96 -18.23
N ASN A 115 8.82 -3.56 -19.22
CA ASN A 115 7.61 -4.29 -19.60
C ASN A 115 7.94 -5.76 -19.92
N GLY A 116 7.22 -6.68 -19.27
CA GLY A 116 7.43 -8.13 -19.39
C GLY A 116 8.64 -8.69 -18.63
N TYR A 117 9.36 -7.88 -17.84
CA TYR A 117 10.56 -8.32 -17.11
C TYR A 117 10.39 -8.47 -15.59
N ALA A 118 9.26 -8.06 -15.00
CA ALA A 118 8.98 -8.33 -13.58
C ALA A 118 7.63 -9.02 -13.37
N LEU A 119 7.49 -9.62 -12.18
CA LEU A 119 6.30 -10.35 -11.76
C LEU A 119 5.09 -9.44 -11.50
N VAL A 120 5.33 -8.17 -11.19
CA VAL A 120 4.29 -7.17 -10.91
C VAL A 120 4.59 -5.93 -11.74
N ASP A 121 3.66 -5.58 -12.62
CA ASP A 121 3.69 -4.40 -13.48
C ASP A 121 2.51 -3.45 -13.16
N PRO A 122 2.43 -2.25 -13.77
CA PRO A 122 1.32 -1.33 -13.53
C PRO A 122 -0.09 -1.89 -13.76
N GLU A 123 -0.26 -2.78 -14.75
CA GLU A 123 -1.56 -3.42 -15.03
C GLU A 123 -1.92 -4.42 -13.92
N SER A 124 -0.94 -5.18 -13.45
CA SER A 124 -1.06 -6.10 -12.31
C SER A 124 -1.44 -5.34 -11.04
N VAL A 125 -0.82 -4.18 -10.78
CA VAL A 125 -1.18 -3.37 -9.60
C VAL A 125 -2.61 -2.84 -9.71
N ALA A 126 -3.02 -2.36 -10.89
CA ALA A 126 -4.41 -1.95 -11.12
C ALA A 126 -5.39 -3.10 -10.90
N TYR A 127 -5.06 -4.29 -11.42
CA TYR A 127 -5.82 -5.52 -11.19
C TYR A 127 -5.95 -5.82 -9.70
N TYR A 128 -4.84 -5.85 -8.96
CA TYR A 128 -4.86 -6.22 -7.53
C TYR A 128 -5.64 -5.22 -6.68
N TYR A 129 -5.58 -3.92 -6.98
CA TYR A 129 -6.42 -2.94 -6.29
C TYR A 129 -7.91 -3.14 -6.57
N MET A 130 -8.29 -3.37 -7.82
CA MET A 130 -9.68 -3.63 -8.17
C MET A 130 -10.19 -4.93 -7.53
N PHE A 131 -9.37 -5.98 -7.55
CA PHE A 131 -9.65 -7.26 -6.91
C PHE A 131 -9.82 -7.11 -5.39
N TYR A 132 -8.93 -6.35 -4.74
CA TYR A 132 -9.01 -6.03 -3.32
C TYR A 132 -10.25 -5.20 -2.97
N ALA A 133 -10.70 -4.34 -3.88
CA ALA A 133 -11.95 -3.60 -3.77
C ALA A 133 -13.20 -4.47 -3.95
N GLY A 134 -13.04 -5.76 -4.29
CA GLY A 134 -14.13 -6.69 -4.54
C GLY A 134 -14.77 -6.55 -5.91
N ILE A 135 -14.07 -5.94 -6.85
CA ILE A 135 -14.50 -5.90 -8.25
C ILE A 135 -14.20 -7.25 -8.89
N ASP A 136 -15.20 -7.82 -9.54
CA ASP A 136 -15.06 -9.07 -10.28
C ASP A 136 -14.13 -8.88 -11.49
N MET A 137 -12.91 -9.38 -11.38
CA MET A 137 -11.90 -9.20 -12.40
C MET A 137 -12.06 -10.13 -13.60
N ASP A 138 -12.83 -11.22 -13.49
CA ASP A 138 -13.17 -12.07 -14.64
C ASP A 138 -14.09 -11.30 -15.60
N GLU A 139 -14.97 -10.45 -15.06
CA GLU A 139 -15.87 -9.62 -15.85
C GLU A 139 -15.30 -8.23 -16.17
N LYS A 140 -14.53 -7.62 -15.26
CA LYS A 140 -14.19 -6.18 -15.30
C LYS A 140 -12.73 -5.87 -15.63
N ALA A 141 -11.91 -6.86 -15.98
CA ALA A 141 -10.52 -6.62 -16.39
C ALA A 141 -10.37 -5.63 -17.57
N TYR A 142 -11.40 -5.46 -18.42
CA TYR A 142 -11.39 -4.45 -19.49
C TYR A 142 -11.30 -3.00 -18.99
N LEU A 143 -11.50 -2.74 -17.69
CA LEU A 143 -11.35 -1.42 -17.08
C LEU A 143 -9.90 -1.08 -16.73
N ILE A 144 -8.97 -2.04 -16.75
CA ILE A 144 -7.56 -1.85 -16.37
C ILE A 144 -6.90 -0.69 -17.15
N PRO A 145 -7.05 -0.56 -18.49
CA PRO A 145 -6.48 0.58 -19.22
C PRO A 145 -6.97 1.94 -18.71
N SER A 146 -8.23 2.02 -18.26
CA SER A 146 -8.76 3.22 -17.62
C SER A 146 -8.10 3.49 -16.28
N VAL A 147 -7.90 2.47 -15.45
CA VAL A 147 -7.26 2.62 -14.13
C VAL A 147 -5.80 3.03 -14.27
N VAL A 148 -5.03 2.34 -15.11
CA VAL A 148 -3.61 2.63 -15.36
C VAL A 148 -3.40 4.03 -15.93
N SER A 149 -4.35 4.53 -16.73
CA SER A 149 -4.30 5.89 -17.28
C SER A 149 -4.93 6.96 -16.37
N ASN A 150 -5.28 6.63 -15.12
CA ASN A 150 -5.99 7.51 -14.16
C ASN A 150 -7.40 7.95 -14.59
N GLY A 151 -8.01 7.28 -15.57
CA GLY A 151 -9.36 7.51 -16.05
C GLY A 151 -10.47 7.14 -15.06
N HIS A 152 -10.14 6.34 -14.04
CA HIS A 152 -11.02 5.99 -12.91
C HIS A 152 -11.16 7.12 -11.88
N VAL A 153 -10.33 8.16 -11.93
CA VAL A 153 -10.46 9.30 -11.01
C VAL A 153 -11.46 10.31 -11.58
N ALA A 154 -12.63 10.38 -10.97
CA ALA A 154 -13.68 11.33 -11.35
C ALA A 154 -13.23 12.79 -11.12
N LYS A 155 -13.67 13.71 -12.00
CA LYS A 155 -13.27 15.13 -11.97
C LYS A 155 -13.47 15.83 -10.62
N HIS A 156 -14.52 15.47 -9.88
CA HIS A 156 -14.81 16.05 -8.57
C HIS A 156 -13.83 15.58 -7.47
N LEU A 157 -13.13 14.46 -7.67
CA LEU A 157 -12.11 13.94 -6.76
C LEU A 157 -10.71 14.46 -7.09
N HIS A 158 -10.50 15.07 -8.27
CA HIS A 158 -9.18 15.54 -8.71
C HIS A 158 -8.54 16.47 -7.71
N LYS A 159 -9.30 17.39 -7.12
CA LYS A 159 -8.77 18.32 -6.12
C LYS A 159 -8.24 17.60 -4.88
N ASP A 160 -8.99 16.64 -4.35
CA ASP A 160 -8.60 15.92 -3.14
C ASP A 160 -7.40 15.01 -3.39
N VAL A 161 -7.37 14.34 -4.55
CA VAL A 161 -6.24 13.51 -4.99
C VAL A 161 -5.02 14.38 -5.25
N GLU A 162 -5.15 15.51 -5.96
CA GLU A 162 -4.05 16.41 -6.24
C GLU A 162 -3.50 17.06 -4.98
N GLU A 163 -4.32 17.46 -4.02
CA GLU A 163 -3.87 18.06 -2.75
C GLU A 163 -2.87 17.13 -2.03
N VAL A 164 -3.19 15.84 -1.98
CA VAL A 164 -2.34 14.81 -1.37
C VAL A 164 -1.16 14.49 -2.30
N MET A 165 -1.43 14.09 -3.54
CA MET A 165 -0.42 13.56 -4.47
C MET A 165 0.57 14.62 -4.98
N MET A 166 0.17 15.89 -5.11
CA MET A 166 1.08 16.97 -5.54
C MET A 166 2.17 17.27 -4.50
N SER A 167 1.88 17.03 -3.21
CA SER A 167 2.89 17.17 -2.17
C SER A 167 4.05 16.19 -2.38
N TYR A 168 3.75 14.97 -2.84
CA TYR A 168 4.71 13.92 -3.17
C TYR A 168 5.35 14.10 -4.56
N ARG A 169 4.55 14.48 -5.58
CA ARG A 169 5.06 14.74 -6.94
C ARG A 169 6.17 15.78 -6.96
N LYS A 170 6.07 16.85 -6.16
CA LYS A 170 7.13 17.88 -6.12
C LYS A 170 8.47 17.36 -5.60
N VAL A 171 8.46 16.36 -4.70
CA VAL A 171 9.68 15.73 -4.17
C VAL A 171 10.31 14.79 -5.20
N ILE A 172 9.50 14.04 -5.95
CA ILE A 172 9.99 13.00 -6.86
C ILE A 172 10.29 13.58 -8.26
N GLU A 173 9.45 14.48 -8.79
CA GLU A 173 9.62 15.08 -10.12
C GLU A 173 10.80 16.06 -10.20
N THR A 174 11.30 16.58 -9.07
CA THR A 174 12.52 17.42 -9.04
C THR A 174 13.79 16.65 -9.37
N THR A 175 13.75 15.31 -9.36
CA THR A 175 14.90 14.51 -9.78
C THR A 175 15.12 14.57 -11.29
N ARG A 176 14.08 14.85 -12.12
CA ARG A 176 13.98 15.03 -13.61
C ARG A 176 14.73 14.05 -14.53
N ASN A 177 15.85 13.51 -14.08
CA ASN A 177 16.63 12.42 -14.59
C ASN A 177 16.43 11.26 -13.61
N TYR A 178 15.82 10.19 -14.08
CA TYR A 178 15.83 8.93 -13.37
C TYR A 178 16.91 8.05 -14.03
N ASN A 179 18.01 7.77 -13.32
CA ASN A 179 19.17 7.04 -13.84
C ASN A 179 19.71 7.58 -15.18
N ASN A 180 19.87 8.90 -15.31
CA ASN A 180 20.30 9.57 -16.56
C ASN A 180 19.39 9.33 -17.77
N HIS A 181 18.16 8.86 -17.57
CA HIS A 181 17.15 8.72 -18.61
C HIS A 181 16.05 9.76 -18.45
N SER A 182 15.48 10.19 -19.59
CA SER A 182 14.29 11.02 -19.60
C SER A 182 13.10 10.23 -19.06
N ILE A 183 12.41 10.80 -18.09
CA ILE A 183 11.15 10.26 -17.56
C ILE A 183 10.13 10.29 -18.71
N SER A 184 9.45 9.16 -18.96
CA SER A 184 8.40 9.09 -19.97
C SER A 184 7.26 10.04 -19.62
N GLU A 185 6.68 10.70 -20.61
CA GLU A 185 5.50 11.55 -20.42
C GLU A 185 4.33 10.76 -19.83
N ARG A 186 3.38 11.47 -19.21
CA ARG A 186 2.14 10.87 -18.75
C ARG A 186 1.33 10.40 -19.96
N TRP A 187 0.70 9.24 -19.85
CA TRP A 187 -0.15 8.69 -20.90
C TRP A 187 -1.45 9.48 -21.01
N GLN A 188 -2.07 9.42 -22.18
CA GLN A 188 -3.40 9.96 -22.41
C GLN A 188 -4.40 9.28 -21.47
N ILE A 189 -5.26 10.08 -20.84
CA ILE A 189 -6.25 9.58 -19.89
C ILE A 189 -7.39 8.91 -20.65
N GLU A 190 -7.60 7.61 -20.43
CA GLU A 190 -8.72 6.85 -20.96
C GLU A 190 -9.86 6.83 -19.94
N ARG A 191 -10.75 7.84 -20.00
CA ARG A 191 -11.85 7.96 -19.05
C ARG A 191 -12.88 6.84 -19.23
N ASN A 192 -13.26 6.23 -18.12
CA ASN A 192 -14.37 5.28 -18.07
C ASN A 192 -15.26 5.59 -16.87
N TYR A 193 -16.56 5.83 -17.12
CA TYR A 193 -17.52 6.18 -16.07
C TYR A 193 -17.84 5.03 -15.13
N GLU A 194 -17.84 3.79 -15.63
CA GLU A 194 -18.02 2.61 -14.80
C GLU A 194 -16.84 2.42 -13.85
N ALA A 195 -15.60 2.58 -14.34
CA ALA A 195 -14.42 2.58 -13.47
C ALA A 195 -14.50 3.69 -12.42
N GLN A 196 -14.98 4.89 -12.78
CA GLN A 196 -15.18 5.97 -11.82
C GLN A 196 -16.18 5.60 -10.73
N ASP A 197 -17.33 5.05 -11.10
CA ASP A 197 -18.39 4.69 -10.15
C ASP A 197 -17.95 3.56 -9.22
N LEU A 198 -17.27 2.52 -9.76
CA LEU A 198 -16.75 1.39 -8.98
C LEU A 198 -15.63 1.81 -8.03
N MET A 199 -14.69 2.65 -8.47
CA MET A 199 -13.50 3.01 -7.69
C MET A 199 -13.73 4.16 -6.71
N LYS A 200 -14.79 4.97 -6.91
CA LYS A 200 -15.11 6.15 -6.10
C LYS A 200 -15.06 5.93 -4.58
N PRO A 201 -15.58 4.82 -4.00
CA PRO A 201 -15.59 4.64 -2.54
C PRO A 201 -14.20 4.48 -1.92
N PHE A 202 -13.18 4.18 -2.73
CA PHE A 202 -11.89 3.71 -2.25
C PHE A 202 -10.76 4.72 -2.50
N LEU A 203 -10.83 5.51 -3.57
CA LEU A 203 -9.75 6.41 -4.01
C LEU A 203 -9.27 7.41 -2.95
N THR A 204 -10.19 7.93 -2.14
CA THR A 204 -9.89 8.89 -1.07
C THR A 204 -10.04 8.29 0.32
N ASN A 205 -10.28 6.98 0.42
CA ASN A 205 -10.41 6.28 1.68
C ASN A 205 -9.02 5.98 2.25
N PRO A 206 -8.63 6.56 3.40
CA PRO A 206 -7.31 6.37 3.98
C PRO A 206 -7.08 4.95 4.52
N ASP A 207 -8.12 4.12 4.66
CA ASP A 207 -7.96 2.73 5.03
C ASP A 207 -7.70 1.84 3.80
N PHE A 208 -7.91 2.37 2.59
CA PHE A 208 -7.62 1.68 1.33
C PHE A 208 -6.34 2.23 0.67
N SER A 209 -6.23 3.56 0.59
CA SER A 209 -5.07 4.31 0.11
C SER A 209 -4.50 5.14 1.26
N PRO A 210 -3.65 4.57 2.13
CA PRO A 210 -3.15 5.23 3.34
C PRO A 210 -2.43 6.56 3.12
N LEU A 211 -1.91 6.86 1.93
CA LEU A 211 -1.39 8.21 1.62
C LEU A 211 -2.46 9.29 1.66
N MET A 212 -3.74 8.95 1.51
CA MET A 212 -4.86 9.90 1.56
C MET A 212 -5.15 10.41 2.98
N ARG A 213 -4.44 9.92 4.01
CA ARG A 213 -4.60 10.41 5.38
C ARG A 213 -3.92 11.76 5.55
N LYS A 214 -4.70 12.77 5.97
CA LYS A 214 -4.24 14.16 6.11
C LYS A 214 -3.28 14.41 7.27
N ASP A 215 -3.44 13.68 8.38
CA ASP A 215 -2.60 13.82 9.58
C ASP A 215 -1.77 12.56 9.80
N LEU A 216 -0.45 12.72 9.69
CA LEU A 216 0.55 11.67 9.87
C LEU A 216 1.44 11.94 11.10
N SER A 217 1.16 12.99 11.88
CA SER A 217 2.05 13.49 12.94
C SER A 217 2.24 12.53 14.12
N ASN A 218 1.30 11.61 14.32
CA ASN A 218 1.27 10.68 15.45
C ASN A 218 1.65 9.24 15.07
N LEU A 219 2.25 9.05 13.90
CA LEU A 219 2.71 7.73 13.46
C LEU A 219 4.02 7.31 14.14
N PRO A 220 4.24 6.00 14.33
CA PRO A 220 5.48 5.51 14.91
C PRO A 220 6.67 5.80 13.98
N PRO A 221 7.91 5.82 14.51
CA PRO A 221 9.12 5.87 13.69
C PRO A 221 9.05 4.83 12.56
N THR A 222 9.34 5.26 11.33
CA THR A 222 9.06 4.48 10.12
C THR A 222 10.35 4.23 9.34
N MET A 223 10.63 2.96 9.04
CA MET A 223 11.65 2.56 8.08
C MET A 223 10.96 2.15 6.79
N VAL A 224 11.26 2.83 5.68
CA VAL A 224 10.78 2.47 4.34
C VAL A 224 11.95 1.89 3.56
N ILE A 225 11.76 0.69 3.03
CA ILE A 225 12.72 0.00 2.17
C ILE A 225 12.07 -0.06 0.79
N THR A 226 12.65 0.59 -0.20
CA THR A 226 12.19 0.49 -1.60
C THR A 226 13.25 -0.20 -2.44
N CYS A 227 12.82 -0.75 -3.58
CA CYS A 227 13.71 -1.30 -4.58
C CYS A 227 13.71 -0.39 -5.80
N GLU A 228 14.89 -0.16 -6.37
CA GLU A 228 15.11 0.84 -7.42
C GLU A 228 14.16 0.64 -8.62
N PHE A 229 14.04 -0.62 -9.08
CA PHE A 229 13.25 -1.01 -10.24
C PHE A 229 11.82 -1.47 -9.89
N ASP A 230 11.37 -1.23 -8.66
CA ASP A 230 10.02 -1.56 -8.25
C ASP A 230 9.00 -0.55 -8.78
N VAL A 231 7.83 -1.06 -9.19
CA VAL A 231 6.72 -0.23 -9.64
C VAL A 231 6.17 0.65 -8.51
N LEU A 232 6.26 0.22 -7.25
CA LEU A 232 5.74 0.90 -6.07
C LEU A 232 6.73 1.88 -5.42
N ARG A 233 7.93 2.06 -6.00
CA ARG A 233 9.01 2.85 -5.39
C ARG A 233 8.61 4.28 -5.03
N ASP A 234 7.74 4.90 -5.83
CA ASP A 234 7.33 6.30 -5.63
C ASP A 234 6.06 6.46 -4.78
N GLU A 235 5.57 5.38 -4.18
CA GLU A 235 4.50 5.42 -3.17
C GLU A 235 5.05 5.69 -1.77
#